data_AF-A0A9P4NEP9-F1
#
_entry.id   AF-A0A9P4NEP9-F1
#
_cell.length_a   1.000
_cell.length_b   1.000
_cell.length_c   1.000
_cell.angle_alpha   90.00
_cell.angle_beta   90.00
_cell.angle_gamma   90.00
#
_symmetry.space_group_name_H-M   'P 1'
#
loop_
_entity.id
_entity.type
_entity.pdbx_description
1 polymer ?
#
loop_
_entity_poly.entity_id
_entity_poly.type
_entity_poly.pdbx_seq_one_letter_code
_entity_poly.pdbx_strand_id
1 'polypeptide(L)'
;MAPQPPPFSSQEYWENRFQRNPSAFDWLVPSGTSILEKHIVHAVSTCAQPAPQILHIGSGTSLLSFHLKSFVQDSRQIHNIDFSKQAVEWGRKTEEQLYPDGAQKYDLKEHRGSAERQPFGDVVVNGPARQRMEWSQVDLVSLTSVISSLSHLSYTVIIDKSTSDAIACGEDVAVPLPFVEYYPAGEVFPRPMRESHTVKHLVHPVIVLALHLALVTPPGARWISLSYSAARFPCISDPDHDVDLLDMRARGLPLPSKFWTMVCKEPIEVMDERSHKSDQVHRPAVFNWLYVLERTENILKVSDCQ
;
A
#
# COMPACT_ATOMS: atom_id res chain seq x y z
N MET A 1 -10.90 11.85 -31.54
CA MET A 1 -10.69 10.70 -30.64
C MET A 1 -10.28 11.25 -29.29
N ALA A 2 -10.91 10.80 -28.20
CA ALA A 2 -10.44 11.15 -26.86
C ALA A 2 -9.02 10.56 -26.68
N PRO A 3 -8.11 11.26 -25.97
CA PRO A 3 -6.80 10.69 -25.67
C PRO A 3 -6.98 9.38 -24.90
N GLN A 4 -6.24 8.35 -25.30
CA GLN A 4 -6.19 7.11 -24.53
C GLN A 4 -5.66 7.42 -23.13
N PRO A 5 -6.23 6.82 -22.07
CA PRO A 5 -5.71 6.99 -20.73
C PRO A 5 -4.27 6.47 -20.67
N PRO A 6 -3.40 7.06 -19.84
CA PRO A 6 -2.07 6.53 -19.62
C PRO A 6 -2.14 5.08 -19.10
N PRO A 7 -1.21 4.19 -19.51
CA PRO A 7 -1.21 2.80 -19.07
C PRO A 7 -0.66 2.69 -17.65
N PHE A 8 -1.47 3.07 -16.65
CA PHE A 8 -1.06 3.18 -15.25
C PHE A 8 -0.63 1.87 -14.60
N SER A 9 -0.95 0.72 -15.19
CA SER A 9 -0.46 -0.60 -14.76
C SER A 9 0.91 -0.97 -15.36
N SER A 10 1.43 -0.20 -16.31
CA SER A 10 2.70 -0.49 -16.99
C SER A 10 3.90 0.01 -16.19
N GLN A 11 4.86 -0.89 -15.93
CA GLN A 11 6.15 -0.54 -15.34
C GLN A 11 6.88 0.50 -16.20
N GLU A 12 6.92 0.27 -17.52
CA GLU A 12 7.63 1.11 -18.47
C GLU A 12 7.09 2.55 -18.48
N TYR A 13 5.78 2.72 -18.30
CA TYR A 13 5.18 4.04 -18.15
C TYR A 13 5.74 4.79 -16.94
N TRP A 14 5.79 4.13 -15.78
CA TRP A 14 6.30 4.73 -14.54
C TRP A 14 7.81 4.98 -14.59
N GLU A 15 8.58 4.04 -15.11
CA GLU A 15 10.02 4.19 -15.40
C GLU A 15 10.28 5.48 -16.19
N ASN A 16 9.60 5.62 -17.34
CA ASN A 16 9.73 6.78 -18.21
C ASN A 16 9.26 8.07 -17.52
N ARG A 17 8.16 8.02 -16.77
CA ARG A 17 7.61 9.18 -16.07
C ARG A 17 8.62 9.72 -15.04
N PHE A 18 9.16 8.85 -14.19
CA PHE A 18 10.11 9.23 -13.14
C PHE A 18 11.47 9.63 -13.70
N GLN A 19 11.90 9.02 -14.81
CA GLN A 19 13.10 9.46 -15.51
C GLN A 19 12.97 10.86 -16.10
N ARG A 20 11.81 11.18 -16.70
CA ARG A 20 11.57 12.48 -17.35
C ARG A 20 11.26 13.60 -16.36
N ASN A 21 10.62 13.27 -15.24
CA ASN A 21 10.22 14.23 -14.21
C ASN A 21 10.72 13.78 -12.84
N PRO A 22 12.01 14.00 -12.50
CA PRO A 22 12.61 13.53 -11.26
C PRO A 22 12.25 14.39 -10.05
N SER A 23 11.25 15.26 -10.15
CA SER A 23 10.79 16.08 -9.03
C SER A 23 9.90 15.26 -8.09
N ALA A 24 9.90 15.64 -6.81
CA ALA A 24 8.98 15.07 -5.86
C ALA A 24 7.53 15.31 -6.29
N PHE A 25 6.68 14.28 -6.17
CA PHE A 25 5.28 14.37 -6.54
C PHE A 25 4.41 13.52 -5.64
N ASP A 26 3.30 14.10 -5.21
CA ASP A 26 2.31 13.45 -4.35
C ASP A 26 1.00 13.21 -5.10
N TRP A 27 0.67 11.93 -5.34
CA TRP A 27 -0.64 11.54 -5.88
C TRP A 27 -1.78 11.78 -4.88
N LEU A 28 -2.95 12.18 -5.38
CA LEU A 28 -4.19 12.48 -4.61
C LEU A 28 -4.12 13.66 -3.64
N VAL A 29 -3.33 13.52 -2.58
CA VAL A 29 -3.20 14.49 -1.51
C VAL A 29 -1.72 14.71 -1.18
N PRO A 30 -1.32 15.93 -0.78
CA PRO A 30 0.06 16.19 -0.35
C PRO A 30 0.46 15.35 0.86
N SER A 31 1.76 15.09 0.99
CA SER A 31 2.35 14.55 2.21
C SER A 31 1.97 15.41 3.42
N GLY A 32 1.66 14.75 4.53
CA GLY A 32 1.24 15.42 5.76
C GLY A 32 -0.17 16.03 5.70
N THR A 33 -1.05 15.47 4.89
CA THR A 33 -2.49 15.75 4.96
C THR A 33 -3.04 15.14 6.26
N SER A 34 -3.70 15.95 7.08
CA SER A 34 -4.13 15.59 8.43
C SER A 34 -4.99 14.32 8.49
N ILE A 35 -5.80 14.04 7.47
CA ILE A 35 -6.62 12.83 7.42
C ILE A 35 -5.76 11.57 7.35
N LEU A 36 -4.73 11.55 6.50
CA LEU A 36 -3.82 10.41 6.37
C LEU A 36 -3.00 10.25 7.65
N GLU A 37 -2.43 11.34 8.16
CA GLU A 37 -1.65 11.35 9.40
C GLU A 37 -2.44 10.77 10.59
N LYS A 38 -3.71 11.20 10.76
CA LYS A 38 -4.60 10.69 11.82
C LYS A 38 -4.69 9.17 11.79
N HIS A 39 -4.88 8.57 10.61
CA HIS A 39 -4.99 7.12 10.50
C HIS A 39 -3.65 6.41 10.69
N ILE A 40 -2.53 7.01 10.25
CA ILE A 40 -1.18 6.48 10.50
C ILE A 40 -0.88 6.47 12.00
N VAL A 41 -1.08 7.61 12.68
CA VAL A 41 -0.89 7.74 14.13
C VAL A 41 -1.74 6.73 14.88
N HIS A 42 -3.01 6.60 14.52
CA HIS A 42 -3.89 5.61 15.13
C HIS A 42 -3.34 4.19 14.93
N ALA A 43 -3.06 3.79 13.69
CA ALA A 43 -2.56 2.45 13.38
C ALA A 43 -1.24 2.09 14.11
N VAL A 44 -0.29 3.03 14.14
CA VAL A 44 0.99 2.89 14.84
C VAL A 44 0.79 2.80 16.36
N SER A 45 -0.05 3.67 16.93
CA SER A 45 -0.26 3.75 18.39
C SER A 45 -1.06 2.58 18.96
N THR A 46 -1.97 2.00 18.18
CA THR A 46 -2.76 0.83 18.59
C THR A 46 -2.10 -0.50 18.22
N CYS A 47 -0.94 -0.47 17.59
CA CYS A 47 -0.22 -1.68 17.22
C CYS A 47 0.22 -2.43 18.48
N ALA A 48 -0.07 -3.73 18.55
CA ALA A 48 0.38 -4.57 19.66
C ALA A 48 1.91 -4.79 19.66
N GLN A 49 2.56 -4.60 18.50
CA GLN A 49 4.01 -4.73 18.39
C GLN A 49 4.72 -3.44 18.85
N PRO A 50 5.77 -3.55 19.67
CA PRO A 50 6.46 -2.38 20.23
C PRO A 50 7.22 -1.55 19.18
N ALA A 51 7.57 -2.15 18.04
CA ALA A 51 8.28 -1.50 16.94
C ALA A 51 7.54 -1.75 15.61
N PRO A 52 6.42 -1.04 15.36
CA PRO A 52 5.59 -1.27 14.18
C PRO A 52 6.40 -1.07 12.90
N GLN A 53 6.29 -2.02 11.97
CA GLN A 53 6.91 -1.93 10.65
C GLN A 53 5.90 -1.35 9.66
N ILE A 54 6.33 -0.34 8.91
CA ILE A 54 5.54 0.37 7.90
C ILE A 54 5.99 -0.09 6.51
N LEU A 55 5.05 -0.62 5.73
CA LEU A 55 5.23 -0.88 4.30
C LEU A 55 4.56 0.22 3.51
N HIS A 56 5.33 1.02 2.78
CA HIS A 56 4.82 2.05 1.89
C HIS A 56 4.85 1.55 0.45
N ILE A 57 3.68 1.25 -0.10
CA ILE A 57 3.55 0.67 -1.44
C ILE A 57 3.33 1.74 -2.50
N GLY A 58 3.98 1.56 -3.65
CA GLY A 58 4.04 2.52 -4.77
C GLY A 58 4.48 3.90 -4.31
N SER A 59 5.60 3.92 -3.60
CA SER A 59 6.18 5.11 -3.00
C SER A 59 6.50 6.22 -4.02
N GLY A 60 6.72 5.87 -5.29
CA GLY A 60 7.01 6.78 -6.38
C GLY A 60 8.13 7.77 -6.03
N THR A 61 7.90 9.05 -6.32
CA THR A 61 8.75 10.16 -5.88
C THR A 61 8.10 10.99 -4.77
N SER A 62 7.25 10.37 -3.95
CA SER A 62 6.55 11.05 -2.86
C SER A 62 7.50 11.40 -1.72
N LEU A 63 7.29 12.58 -1.10
CA LEU A 63 7.98 12.93 0.15
C LEU A 63 7.37 12.24 1.38
N LEU A 64 6.25 11.51 1.21
CA LEU A 64 5.58 10.79 2.27
C LEU A 64 6.53 9.79 2.92
N SER A 65 7.37 9.10 2.14
CA SER A 65 8.39 8.18 2.65
C SER A 65 9.26 8.81 3.74
N PHE A 66 9.66 10.07 3.57
CA PHE A 66 10.47 10.79 4.56
C PHE A 66 9.64 11.30 5.73
N HIS A 67 8.40 11.71 5.47
CA HIS A 67 7.49 12.12 6.53
C HIS A 67 7.12 10.94 7.45
N LEU A 68 7.09 9.70 6.93
CA LEU A 68 6.85 8.50 7.72
C LEU A 68 7.87 8.31 8.86
N LYS A 69 9.08 8.87 8.73
CA LYS A 69 10.10 8.85 9.78
C LYS A 69 9.66 9.54 11.08
N SER A 70 8.63 10.40 11.03
CA SER A 70 8.07 11.04 12.21
C SER A 70 7.17 10.13 13.05
N PHE A 71 6.75 8.97 12.52
CA PHE A 71 5.89 8.01 13.21
C PHE A 71 6.63 6.78 13.76
N VAL A 72 7.95 6.70 13.57
CA VAL A 72 8.76 5.54 13.97
C VAL A 72 9.99 5.97 14.76
N GLN A 73 10.51 5.06 15.58
CA GLN A 73 11.73 5.30 16.37
C GLN A 73 12.99 5.08 15.53
N ASP A 74 12.93 4.18 14.54
CA ASP A 74 14.05 3.81 13.68
C ASP A 74 13.61 3.84 12.21
N SER A 75 14.44 4.42 11.35
CA SER A 75 14.17 4.51 9.91
C SER A 75 14.08 3.14 9.23
N ARG A 76 14.73 2.11 9.78
CA ARG A 76 14.64 0.72 9.30
C ARG A 76 13.25 0.11 9.46
N GLN A 77 12.39 0.73 10.27
CA GLN A 77 10.98 0.33 10.38
C GLN A 77 10.17 0.67 9.13
N ILE A 78 10.73 1.43 8.19
CA ILE A 78 10.03 1.85 6.97
C ILE A 78 10.64 1.11 5.79
N HIS A 79 9.81 0.33 5.10
CA HIS A 79 10.13 -0.28 3.83
C HIS A 79 9.29 0.36 2.73
N ASN A 80 9.96 1.12 1.87
CA ASN A 80 9.35 1.73 0.70
C ASN A 80 9.54 0.80 -0.50
N ILE A 81 8.46 0.52 -1.22
CA ILE A 81 8.52 -0.27 -2.44
C ILE A 81 7.87 0.45 -3.60
N ASP A 82 8.34 0.15 -4.80
CA ASP A 82 7.73 0.59 -6.05
C ASP A 82 7.97 -0.43 -7.15
N PHE A 83 7.07 -0.47 -8.14
CA PHE A 83 7.24 -1.30 -9.32
C PHE A 83 8.35 -0.76 -10.23
N SER A 84 8.57 0.55 -10.23
CA SER A 84 9.63 1.21 -10.99
C SER A 84 10.94 1.27 -10.21
N LYS A 85 12.01 0.81 -10.85
CA LYS A 85 13.38 0.94 -10.35
C LYS A 85 13.78 2.42 -10.20
N GLN A 86 13.34 3.28 -11.12
CA GLN A 86 13.63 4.71 -11.10
C GLN A 86 13.10 5.39 -9.84
N ALA A 87 11.90 5.04 -9.38
CA ALA A 87 11.34 5.53 -8.13
C ALA A 87 12.18 5.08 -6.91
N VAL A 88 12.55 3.80 -6.88
CA VAL A 88 13.36 3.24 -5.79
C VAL A 88 14.75 3.89 -5.74
N GLU A 89 15.42 4.09 -6.89
CA GLU A 89 16.70 4.78 -6.96
C GLU A 89 16.60 6.26 -6.56
N TRP A 90 15.52 6.93 -6.97
CA TRP A 90 15.24 8.30 -6.56
C TRP A 90 15.09 8.41 -5.04
N GLY A 91 14.33 7.50 -4.43
CA GLY A 91 14.11 7.45 -2.99
C GLY A 91 15.40 7.29 -2.20
N ARG A 92 16.25 6.33 -2.58
CA ARG A 92 17.57 6.12 -1.96
C ARG A 92 18.46 7.35 -2.05
N LYS A 93 18.60 7.93 -3.26
CA LYS A 93 19.44 9.13 -3.48
C LYS A 93 18.92 10.33 -2.69
N THR A 94 17.61 10.51 -2.65
CA THR A 94 16.97 11.60 -1.91
C THR A 94 17.16 11.42 -0.40
N GLU A 95 17.03 10.20 0.12
CA GLU A 95 17.33 9.92 1.52
C GLU A 95 18.79 10.23 1.88
N GLU A 96 19.74 9.84 1.04
CA GLU A 96 21.17 10.14 1.23
C GLU A 96 21.45 11.64 1.24
N GLN A 97 20.78 12.42 0.39
CA GLN A 97 20.92 13.87 0.32
C GLN A 97 20.29 14.58 1.52
N LEU A 98 19.09 14.16 1.94
CA LEU A 98 18.38 14.78 3.06
C LEU A 98 18.98 14.39 4.41
N TYR A 99 19.56 13.17 4.52
CA TYR A 99 20.06 12.62 5.77
C TYR A 99 21.50 12.07 5.61
N PRO A 100 22.50 12.89 5.23
CA PRO A 100 23.85 12.41 4.91
C PRO A 100 24.49 11.56 6.03
N ASP A 101 24.21 11.89 7.29
CA ASP A 101 24.78 11.21 8.46
C ASP A 101 23.95 10.02 8.97
N GLY A 102 22.79 9.72 8.38
CA GLY A 102 21.91 8.64 8.90
C GLY A 102 21.10 9.01 10.14
N ALA A 103 21.36 10.18 10.73
CA ALA A 103 20.60 10.66 11.86
C ALA A 103 19.21 11.18 11.44
N GLN A 104 18.21 10.87 12.26
CA GLN A 104 16.82 11.37 12.20
C GLN A 104 16.75 12.86 12.59
N LYS A 105 17.58 13.71 11.98
CA LYS A 105 17.65 15.17 12.23
C LYS A 105 17.03 15.95 11.06
N TYR A 106 15.71 15.83 10.88
CA TYR A 106 14.93 16.88 10.23
C TYR A 106 13.58 16.98 10.93
N ASP A 107 13.45 17.99 11.78
CA ASP A 107 12.16 18.50 12.24
C ASP A 107 11.61 19.30 11.03
N LEU A 108 10.56 18.83 10.35
CA LEU A 108 9.95 19.44 9.14
C LEU A 108 9.27 20.81 9.41
N LYS A 109 9.82 21.60 10.34
CA LYS A 109 9.18 22.78 10.92
C LYS A 109 9.19 24.04 10.08
N GLU A 110 9.97 24.11 9.00
CA GLU A 110 10.10 25.39 8.28
C GLU A 110 8.94 25.72 7.32
N HIS A 111 7.91 24.88 7.17
CA HIS A 111 6.79 25.16 6.25
C HIS A 111 5.37 25.11 6.83
N ARG A 112 5.20 25.03 8.16
CA ARG A 112 3.87 25.21 8.78
C ARG A 112 3.93 26.15 9.97
N GLY A 113 3.29 27.30 9.83
CA GLY A 113 2.97 28.19 10.93
C GLY A 113 2.20 27.43 12.02
N SER A 114 2.70 27.56 13.24
CA SER A 114 1.97 27.49 14.52
C SER A 114 0.80 26.51 14.64
N ALA A 115 1.01 25.37 15.31
CA ALA A 115 0.25 24.96 16.51
C ALA A 115 0.83 23.67 17.12
N GLU A 116 1.21 23.80 18.39
CA GLU A 116 1.24 22.83 19.51
C GLU A 116 1.80 21.40 19.32
N ARG A 117 2.97 21.19 19.96
CA ARG A 117 3.61 19.89 20.25
C ARG A 117 2.85 19.14 21.36
N GLN A 118 2.79 17.82 21.25
CA GLN A 118 3.09 16.95 22.39
C GLN A 118 4.26 16.01 22.02
N PRO A 119 5.41 16.05 22.74
CA PRO A 119 6.60 15.31 22.36
C PRO A 119 6.60 13.92 23.00
N PHE A 120 6.81 12.88 22.20
CA PHE A 120 7.57 11.72 22.71
C PHE A 120 8.98 12.25 23.01
N GLY A 121 9.40 12.11 24.28
CA GLY A 121 10.57 12.79 24.82
C GLY A 121 11.86 12.52 24.04
N ASP A 122 12.72 13.54 24.03
CA ASP A 122 14.07 13.49 23.44
C ASP A 122 14.91 12.41 24.14
N VAL A 123 14.91 11.20 23.59
CA VAL A 123 15.89 10.17 23.94
C VAL A 123 17.02 10.26 22.93
N VAL A 124 18.13 10.86 23.35
CA VAL A 124 19.39 10.84 22.60
C VAL A 124 19.94 9.41 22.65
N VAL A 125 19.65 8.61 21.62
CA VAL A 125 20.28 7.30 21.43
C VAL A 125 21.64 7.51 20.76
N ASN A 126 22.72 7.34 21.53
CA ASN A 126 24.04 7.07 20.97
C ASN A 126 24.03 5.66 20.37
N GLY A 127 24.08 5.51 19.04
CA GLY A 127 24.08 4.19 18.38
C GLY A 127 24.49 4.19 16.89
N PRO A 128 24.95 3.05 16.35
CA PRO A 128 25.90 2.95 15.21
C PRO A 128 25.26 2.73 13.83
N ALA A 129 26.09 2.92 12.78
CA ALA A 129 25.82 2.79 11.33
C ALA A 129 24.69 3.67 10.77
N ARG A 130 24.82 4.12 9.52
CA ARG A 130 23.82 4.96 8.84
C ARG A 130 22.48 4.20 8.75
N GLN A 131 21.57 4.41 9.70
CA GLN A 131 20.25 3.79 9.68
C GLN A 131 19.41 4.48 8.61
N ARG A 132 19.06 3.72 7.58
CA ARG A 132 18.33 4.16 6.39
C ARG A 132 17.02 3.39 6.31
N MET A 133 16.04 3.96 5.63
CA MET A 133 14.85 3.22 5.22
C MET A 133 15.23 2.10 4.25
N GLU A 134 14.39 1.07 4.21
CA GLU A 134 14.50 0.04 3.18
C GLU A 134 13.80 0.50 1.90
N TRP A 135 14.40 0.15 0.77
CA TRP A 135 13.91 0.52 -0.56
C TRP A 135 14.06 -0.69 -1.47
N SER A 136 12.97 -1.19 -2.03
CA SER A 136 12.99 -2.36 -2.92
C SER A 136 12.12 -2.18 -4.15
N GLN A 137 12.58 -2.71 -5.28
CA GLN A 137 11.75 -2.82 -6.48
C GLN A 137 10.90 -4.09 -6.34
N VAL A 138 9.58 -3.94 -6.31
CA VAL A 138 8.66 -5.06 -6.07
C VAL A 138 7.47 -4.96 -7.01
N ASP A 139 7.19 -6.04 -7.72
CA ASP A 139 5.93 -6.25 -8.44
C ASP A 139 4.91 -6.89 -7.48
N LEU A 140 3.95 -6.08 -7.03
CA LEU A 140 2.94 -6.50 -6.05
C LEU A 140 1.90 -7.49 -6.59
N VAL A 141 1.80 -7.69 -7.91
CA VAL A 141 0.94 -8.73 -8.50
C VAL A 141 1.71 -10.00 -8.86
N SER A 142 3.03 -10.02 -8.66
CA SER A 142 3.87 -11.20 -8.79
C SER A 142 4.15 -11.84 -7.42
N LEU A 143 3.58 -13.02 -7.17
CA LEU A 143 3.79 -13.74 -5.92
C LEU A 143 5.29 -13.95 -5.63
N THR A 144 6.05 -14.37 -6.65
CA THR A 144 7.50 -14.57 -6.55
C THR A 144 8.23 -13.28 -6.16
N SER A 145 7.85 -12.13 -6.74
CA SER A 145 8.45 -10.84 -6.38
C SER A 145 8.15 -10.47 -4.92
N VAL A 146 6.91 -10.68 -4.48
CA VAL A 146 6.47 -10.40 -3.11
C VAL A 146 7.23 -11.26 -2.10
N ILE A 147 7.22 -12.59 -2.25
CA ILE A 147 7.83 -13.51 -1.26
C ILE A 147 9.36 -13.42 -1.21
N SER A 148 10.00 -13.01 -2.31
CA SER A 148 11.46 -12.88 -2.37
C SER A 148 11.96 -11.55 -1.80
N SER A 149 11.12 -10.51 -1.80
CA SER A 149 11.54 -9.14 -1.44
C SER A 149 10.96 -8.67 -0.11
N LEU A 150 9.82 -9.22 0.33
CA LEU A 150 9.12 -8.77 1.51
C LEU A 150 9.20 -9.80 2.63
N SER A 151 9.54 -9.33 3.83
CA SER A 151 9.52 -10.13 5.05
C SER A 151 8.11 -10.62 5.37
N HIS A 152 7.98 -11.92 5.64
CA HIS A 152 6.71 -12.57 5.93
C HIS A 152 6.16 -12.15 7.30
N LEU A 153 4.89 -11.75 7.35
CA LEU A 153 4.16 -11.32 8.56
C LEU A 153 4.86 -10.24 9.41
N SER A 154 5.67 -9.37 8.81
CA SER A 154 6.40 -8.33 9.54
C SER A 154 5.70 -6.97 9.54
N TYR A 155 4.90 -6.66 8.52
CA TYR A 155 4.38 -5.30 8.33
C TYR A 155 3.05 -5.08 9.05
N THR A 156 3.05 -4.20 10.06
CA THR A 156 1.86 -3.90 10.86
C THR A 156 1.04 -2.74 10.31
N VAL A 157 1.64 -1.90 9.48
CA VAL A 157 0.97 -0.79 8.82
C VAL A 157 1.36 -0.77 7.34
N ILE A 158 0.38 -0.77 6.45
CA ILE A 158 0.57 -0.58 5.01
C ILE A 158 0.00 0.77 4.63
N ILE A 159 0.80 1.55 3.90
CA ILE A 159 0.40 2.83 3.32
C ILE A 159 0.34 2.65 1.80
N ASP A 160 -0.85 2.82 1.25
CA ASP A 160 -1.12 2.74 -0.18
C ASP A 160 -1.63 4.09 -0.68
N LYS A 161 -0.86 4.75 -1.54
CA LYS A 161 -1.22 6.03 -2.13
C LYS A 161 -1.40 5.89 -3.63
N SER A 162 -2.59 5.49 -4.05
CA SER A 162 -2.97 5.18 -5.45
C SER A 162 -2.26 4.00 -6.10
N THR A 163 -1.54 3.16 -5.36
CA THR A 163 -0.93 1.96 -5.95
C THR A 163 -2.00 0.96 -6.35
N SER A 164 -3.00 0.76 -5.49
CA SER A 164 -4.18 -0.05 -5.83
C SER A 164 -4.98 0.52 -7.01
N ASP A 165 -4.97 1.84 -7.22
CA ASP A 165 -5.58 2.46 -8.42
C ASP A 165 -4.81 2.11 -9.68
N ALA A 166 -3.49 2.26 -9.66
CA ALA A 166 -2.62 1.93 -10.78
C ALA A 166 -2.72 0.45 -11.16
N ILE A 167 -2.70 -0.43 -10.16
CA ILE A 167 -2.85 -1.88 -10.30
C ILE A 167 -4.21 -2.24 -10.92
N ALA A 168 -5.29 -1.56 -10.52
CA ALA A 168 -6.63 -1.83 -11.05
C ALA A 168 -6.82 -1.41 -12.51
N CYS A 169 -5.91 -0.64 -13.10
CA CYS A 169 -5.90 -0.37 -14.54
C CYS A 169 -5.19 -1.47 -15.34
N GLY A 170 -4.73 -2.53 -14.69
CA GLY A 170 -4.08 -3.67 -15.32
C GLY A 170 -5.06 -4.71 -15.85
N GLU A 171 -4.55 -5.56 -16.73
CA GLU A 171 -5.22 -6.81 -17.11
C GLU A 171 -5.29 -7.77 -15.92
N ASP A 172 -6.22 -8.71 -16.00
CA ASP A 172 -6.31 -9.79 -15.02
C ASP A 172 -5.02 -10.63 -14.98
N VAL A 173 -4.66 -11.06 -13.77
CA VAL A 173 -3.42 -11.77 -13.49
C VAL A 173 -3.65 -13.27 -13.60
N ALA A 174 -2.82 -13.94 -14.39
CA ALA A 174 -2.88 -15.39 -14.54
C ALA A 174 -2.26 -16.09 -13.32
N VAL A 175 -3.11 -16.61 -12.43
CA VAL A 175 -2.71 -17.27 -11.18
C VAL A 175 -2.99 -18.77 -11.23
N PRO A 176 -2.06 -19.63 -10.75
CA PRO A 176 -2.35 -21.05 -10.58
C PRO A 176 -3.35 -21.23 -9.43
N LEU A 177 -4.37 -22.07 -9.61
CA LEU A 177 -5.30 -22.45 -8.53
C LEU A 177 -5.13 -23.94 -8.17
N PRO A 178 -5.29 -24.33 -6.89
CA PRO A 178 -5.56 -23.47 -5.73
C PRO A 178 -4.40 -22.50 -5.43
N PHE A 179 -4.74 -21.24 -5.13
CA PHE A 179 -3.78 -20.11 -5.09
C PHE A 179 -2.70 -20.31 -4.03
N VAL A 180 -3.09 -20.87 -2.88
CA VAL A 180 -2.30 -21.07 -1.65
C VAL A 180 -3.08 -21.96 -0.66
N GLU A 181 -2.41 -22.64 0.26
CA GLU A 181 -3.07 -23.39 1.34
C GLU A 181 -3.65 -22.42 2.41
N TYR A 182 -4.97 -22.41 2.54
CA TYR A 182 -5.70 -21.66 3.56
C TYR A 182 -5.92 -22.52 4.82
N TYR A 183 -5.58 -21.98 6.00
CA TYR A 183 -5.90 -22.59 7.29
C TYR A 183 -6.80 -21.63 8.09
N PRO A 184 -8.13 -21.79 8.03
CA PRO A 184 -9.02 -21.11 8.97
C PRO A 184 -8.68 -21.55 10.40
N ALA A 185 -8.81 -20.64 11.36
CA ALA A 185 -8.72 -21.03 12.77
C ALA A 185 -9.88 -22.00 13.11
N GLY A 186 -9.59 -23.29 13.19
CA GLY A 186 -10.51 -24.30 13.70
C GLY A 186 -11.40 -25.05 12.67
N GLU A 187 -11.26 -24.79 11.36
CA GLU A 187 -12.02 -25.54 10.33
C GLU A 187 -11.09 -26.44 9.49
N VAL A 188 -11.46 -27.73 9.37
CA VAL A 188 -10.78 -28.71 8.52
C VAL A 188 -11.40 -28.66 7.13
N PHE A 189 -10.73 -28.01 6.18
CA PHE A 189 -11.11 -28.13 4.76
C PHE A 189 -10.47 -29.39 4.14
N PRO A 190 -11.15 -30.06 3.20
CA PRO A 190 -10.54 -31.15 2.47
C PRO A 190 -9.30 -30.61 1.74
N ARG A 191 -8.16 -31.28 1.92
CA ARG A 191 -6.96 -31.03 1.11
C ARG A 191 -7.39 -31.00 -0.35
N PRO A 192 -7.17 -29.91 -1.11
CA PRO A 192 -7.43 -29.93 -2.53
C PRO A 192 -6.64 -31.09 -3.14
N MET A 193 -7.32 -31.89 -3.98
CA MET A 193 -6.66 -32.92 -4.76
C MET A 193 -5.48 -32.28 -5.50
N ARG A 194 -4.34 -32.95 -5.52
CA ARG A 194 -3.16 -32.57 -6.32
C ARG A 194 -3.50 -32.73 -7.80
N GLU A 195 -4.35 -31.87 -8.34
CA GLU A 195 -4.44 -31.67 -9.77
C GLU A 195 -3.23 -30.86 -10.20
N SER A 196 -2.67 -31.23 -11.36
CA SER A 196 -1.52 -30.58 -11.95
C SER A 196 -1.73 -29.06 -11.97
N HIS A 197 -0.83 -28.28 -11.36
CA HIS A 197 -0.81 -26.80 -11.31
C HIS A 197 -0.64 -26.12 -12.70
N THR A 198 -1.16 -26.72 -13.77
CA THR A 198 -0.94 -26.30 -15.16
C THR A 198 -1.98 -25.30 -15.65
N VAL A 199 -3.18 -25.28 -15.07
CA VAL A 199 -4.24 -24.34 -15.46
C VAL A 199 -4.12 -23.06 -14.63
N LYS A 200 -3.92 -21.94 -15.32
CA LYS A 200 -3.95 -20.61 -14.71
C LYS A 200 -5.32 -19.97 -14.94
N HIS A 201 -5.81 -19.29 -13.92
CA HIS A 201 -7.06 -18.54 -13.96
C HIS A 201 -6.75 -17.05 -13.96
N LEU A 202 -7.56 -16.27 -14.69
CA LEU A 202 -7.47 -14.83 -14.70
C LEU A 202 -8.19 -14.28 -13.47
N VAL A 203 -7.47 -13.52 -12.65
CA VAL A 203 -8.00 -12.93 -11.43
C VAL A 203 -7.69 -11.44 -11.42
N HIS A 204 -8.70 -10.63 -11.09
CA HIS A 204 -8.55 -9.18 -11.04
C HIS A 204 -7.37 -8.76 -10.15
N PRO A 205 -6.48 -7.86 -10.62
CA PRO A 205 -5.20 -7.61 -9.97
C PRO A 205 -5.30 -7.06 -8.54
N VAL A 206 -6.37 -6.35 -8.19
CA VAL A 206 -6.61 -5.88 -6.80
C VAL A 206 -6.93 -7.03 -5.83
N ILE A 207 -7.55 -8.11 -6.31
CA ILE A 207 -7.78 -9.31 -5.50
C ILE A 207 -6.43 -9.96 -5.19
N VAL A 208 -5.56 -10.09 -6.21
CA VAL A 208 -4.20 -10.61 -6.06
C VAL A 208 -3.38 -9.75 -5.09
N LEU A 209 -3.42 -8.42 -5.23
CA LEU A 209 -2.79 -7.48 -4.30
C LEU A 209 -3.25 -7.73 -2.85
N ALA A 210 -4.56 -7.84 -2.61
CA ALA A 210 -5.10 -8.04 -1.26
C ALA A 210 -4.62 -9.37 -0.64
N LEU A 211 -4.53 -10.44 -1.42
CA LEU A 211 -4.01 -11.73 -0.96
C LEU A 211 -2.51 -11.68 -0.70
N HIS A 212 -1.73 -11.05 -1.58
CA HIS A 212 -0.29 -10.87 -1.37
C HIS A 212 0.03 -10.03 -0.13
N LEU A 213 -0.71 -8.96 0.11
CA LEU A 213 -0.55 -8.16 1.32
C LEU A 213 -0.93 -8.96 2.58
N ALA A 214 -1.90 -9.87 2.49
CA ALA A 214 -2.26 -10.74 3.62
C ALA A 214 -1.13 -11.73 4.00
N LEU A 215 -0.26 -12.12 3.06
CA LEU A 215 0.92 -12.97 3.32
C LEU A 215 2.01 -12.27 4.13
N VAL A 216 2.14 -10.94 3.97
CA VAL A 216 3.24 -10.18 4.58
C VAL A 216 2.82 -9.42 5.84
N THR A 217 1.55 -9.54 6.25
CA THR A 217 0.98 -8.81 7.38
C THR A 217 0.37 -9.72 8.44
N PRO A 218 0.72 -9.51 9.73
CA PRO A 218 0.11 -10.26 10.83
C PRO A 218 -1.34 -9.83 11.09
N PRO A 219 -2.14 -10.65 11.79
CA PRO A 219 -3.43 -10.24 12.34
C PRO A 219 -3.37 -8.88 13.08
N GLY A 220 -4.43 -8.09 12.95
CA GLY A 220 -4.51 -6.74 13.52
C GLY A 220 -3.74 -5.64 12.75
N ALA A 221 -2.94 -6.00 11.73
CA ALA A 221 -2.29 -5.01 10.88
C ALA A 221 -3.30 -4.13 10.11
N ARG A 222 -2.91 -2.88 9.83
CA ARG A 222 -3.74 -1.90 9.14
C ARG A 222 -3.25 -1.65 7.72
N TRP A 223 -4.15 -1.68 6.75
CA TRP A 223 -3.89 -1.18 5.40
C TRP A 223 -4.69 0.10 5.17
N ILE A 224 -3.97 1.23 5.11
CA ILE A 224 -4.50 2.56 4.88
C ILE A 224 -4.30 2.87 3.40
N SER A 225 -5.39 2.96 2.64
CA SER A 225 -5.37 3.17 1.19
C SER A 225 -6.06 4.47 0.81
N LEU A 226 -5.39 5.28 0.01
CA LEU A 226 -5.93 6.46 -0.65
C LEU A 226 -6.18 6.11 -2.12
N SER A 227 -7.41 6.31 -2.58
CA SER A 227 -7.85 5.92 -3.91
C SER A 227 -8.74 6.98 -4.56
N TYR A 228 -8.70 7.08 -5.89
CA TYR A 228 -9.67 7.85 -6.67
C TYR A 228 -11.08 7.21 -6.68
N SER A 229 -11.19 5.92 -6.39
CA SER A 229 -12.43 5.16 -6.57
C SER A 229 -13.19 4.99 -5.27
N ALA A 230 -14.49 5.30 -5.30
CA ALA A 230 -15.45 4.98 -4.24
C ALA A 230 -15.74 3.47 -4.14
N ALA A 231 -15.27 2.66 -5.08
CA ALA A 231 -15.52 1.22 -5.15
C ALA A 231 -14.21 0.46 -5.41
N ARG A 232 -13.13 0.80 -4.70
CA ARG A 232 -11.81 0.19 -4.90
C ARG A 232 -11.73 -1.26 -4.40
N PHE A 233 -12.43 -1.58 -3.31
CA PHE A 233 -12.33 -2.89 -2.64
C PHE A 233 -13.68 -3.64 -2.54
N PRO A 234 -14.43 -3.83 -3.64
CA PRO A 234 -15.70 -4.53 -3.61
C PRO A 234 -15.54 -5.98 -3.13
N CYS A 235 -14.43 -6.64 -3.49
CA CYS A 235 -14.09 -8.01 -3.05
C CYS A 235 -13.88 -8.17 -1.52
N ILE A 236 -13.82 -7.06 -0.78
CA ILE A 236 -13.74 -7.03 0.68
C ILE A 236 -15.06 -6.56 1.29
N SER A 237 -15.64 -5.46 0.78
CA SER A 237 -16.86 -4.88 1.36
C SER A 237 -18.13 -5.63 1.02
N ASP A 238 -18.18 -6.26 -0.15
CA ASP A 238 -19.38 -6.91 -0.67
C ASP A 238 -19.03 -8.06 -1.64
N PRO A 239 -18.40 -9.14 -1.14
CA PRO A 239 -17.86 -10.21 -1.97
C PRO A 239 -18.94 -11.05 -2.68
N ASP A 240 -20.17 -11.05 -2.19
CA ASP A 240 -21.25 -11.89 -2.73
C ASP A 240 -21.92 -11.29 -3.99
N HIS A 241 -21.67 -10.01 -4.27
CA HIS A 241 -22.16 -9.35 -5.49
C HIS A 241 -21.27 -9.61 -6.72
N ASP A 242 -20.09 -10.20 -6.53
CA ASP A 242 -19.14 -10.50 -7.60
C ASP A 242 -19.23 -11.97 -8.01
N VAL A 243 -19.97 -12.24 -9.10
CA VAL A 243 -20.21 -13.60 -9.61
C VAL A 243 -18.91 -14.28 -10.04
N ASP A 244 -17.95 -13.53 -10.58
CA ASP A 244 -16.65 -14.06 -11.01
C ASP A 244 -15.82 -14.48 -9.80
N LEU A 245 -15.87 -13.69 -8.71
CA LEU A 245 -15.24 -14.05 -7.45
C LEU A 245 -15.83 -15.32 -6.81
N LEU A 246 -17.15 -15.54 -6.94
CA LEU A 246 -17.82 -16.75 -6.48
C LEU A 246 -17.39 -17.99 -7.27
N ASP A 247 -17.26 -17.90 -8.60
CA ASP A 247 -16.73 -19.00 -9.42
C ASP A 247 -15.26 -19.29 -9.08
N MET A 248 -14.44 -18.25 -8.94
CA MET A 248 -13.03 -18.42 -8.55
C MET A 248 -12.87 -19.03 -7.16
N ARG A 249 -13.76 -18.70 -6.21
CA ARG A 249 -13.80 -19.34 -4.90
C ARG A 249 -14.06 -20.83 -5.00
N ALA A 250 -15.00 -21.26 -5.85
CA ALA A 250 -15.28 -22.68 -6.07
C ALA A 250 -14.06 -23.42 -6.64
N ARG A 251 -13.17 -22.70 -7.34
CA ARG A 251 -11.89 -23.20 -7.86
C ARG A 251 -10.72 -23.11 -6.87
N GLY A 252 -10.96 -22.65 -5.64
CA GLY A 252 -9.94 -22.58 -4.58
C GLY A 252 -9.18 -21.26 -4.50
N LEU A 253 -9.71 -20.17 -5.05
CA LEU A 253 -9.20 -18.83 -4.74
C LEU A 253 -9.69 -18.38 -3.34
N PRO A 254 -8.78 -18.05 -2.39
CA PRO A 254 -9.18 -17.49 -1.12
C PRO A 254 -9.84 -16.12 -1.30
N LEU A 255 -10.93 -15.86 -0.58
CA LEU A 255 -11.63 -14.57 -0.65
C LEU A 255 -10.87 -13.49 0.15
N PRO A 256 -10.59 -12.30 -0.42
CA PRO A 256 -9.97 -11.20 0.31
C PRO A 256 -10.70 -10.80 1.60
N SER A 257 -12.05 -10.85 1.59
CA SER A 257 -12.91 -10.58 2.75
C SER A 257 -12.68 -11.51 3.95
N LYS A 258 -12.00 -12.66 3.76
CA LYS A 258 -11.59 -13.53 4.87
C LYS A 258 -10.36 -13.01 5.60
N PHE A 259 -9.50 -12.25 4.93
CA PHE A 259 -8.23 -11.78 5.48
C PHE A 259 -8.27 -10.30 5.87
N TRP A 260 -9.19 -9.54 5.28
CA TRP A 260 -9.33 -8.11 5.47
C TRP A 260 -10.75 -7.74 5.86
N THR A 261 -10.90 -6.83 6.81
CA THR A 261 -12.17 -6.21 7.16
C THR A 261 -12.08 -4.70 6.92
N MET A 262 -13.05 -4.12 6.22
CA MET A 262 -13.12 -2.67 6.05
C MET A 262 -13.65 -2.02 7.32
N VAL A 263 -12.81 -1.27 8.02
CA VAL A 263 -13.18 -0.58 9.28
C VAL A 263 -13.48 0.90 9.07
N CYS A 264 -12.98 1.49 7.99
CA CYS A 264 -13.19 2.90 7.67
C CYS A 264 -13.25 3.09 6.15
N LYS A 265 -14.16 3.97 5.73
CA LYS A 265 -14.26 4.51 4.37
C LYS A 265 -14.73 5.96 4.46
N GLU A 266 -13.87 6.90 4.13
CA GLU A 266 -14.15 8.33 4.25
C GLU A 266 -13.88 9.05 2.91
N PRO A 267 -14.80 9.90 2.42
CA PRO A 267 -14.54 10.74 1.26
C PRO A 267 -13.64 11.92 1.62
N ILE A 268 -12.73 12.28 0.71
CA ILE A 268 -11.85 13.44 0.80
C ILE A 268 -12.19 14.34 -0.38
N GLU A 269 -12.80 15.49 -0.10
CA GLU A 269 -13.12 16.47 -1.14
C GLU A 269 -11.84 17.08 -1.72
N VAL A 270 -11.74 17.09 -3.05
CA VAL A 270 -10.62 17.71 -3.78
C VAL A 270 -10.97 19.17 -4.01
N MET A 271 -10.28 20.07 -3.30
CA MET A 271 -10.40 21.51 -3.54
C MET A 271 -9.79 21.86 -4.90
N ASP A 272 -10.61 22.37 -5.83
CA ASP A 272 -10.14 22.83 -7.14
C ASP A 272 -9.61 24.26 -7.05
N GLU A 273 -8.29 24.43 -7.02
CA GLU A 273 -7.62 25.74 -7.03
C GLU A 273 -7.91 26.55 -8.32
N ARG A 274 -8.41 25.91 -9.38
CA ARG A 274 -8.79 26.58 -10.65
C ARG A 274 -10.20 27.15 -10.65
N SER A 275 -10.93 27.07 -9.53
CA SER A 275 -12.26 27.66 -9.37
C SER A 275 -12.25 29.20 -9.25
N HIS A 276 -11.10 29.85 -9.42
CA HIS A 276 -11.04 31.30 -9.57
C HIS A 276 -11.35 31.74 -11.02
N LYS A 277 -12.60 32.21 -11.17
CA LYS A 277 -13.18 33.07 -12.21
C LYS A 277 -13.89 32.36 -13.37
N SER A 278 -15.20 32.61 -13.43
CA SER A 278 -16.05 32.77 -14.63
C SER A 278 -16.75 31.56 -15.28
N ASP A 279 -16.93 30.43 -14.60
CA ASP A 279 -17.77 29.33 -15.14
C ASP A 279 -19.11 29.25 -14.39
N GLN A 280 -20.21 29.62 -15.05
CA GLN A 280 -21.60 29.62 -14.54
C GLN A 280 -22.20 28.20 -14.38
N VAL A 281 -21.40 27.14 -14.50
CA VAL A 281 -21.85 25.75 -14.46
C VAL A 281 -21.37 25.11 -13.17
N HIS A 282 -22.33 24.71 -12.32
CA HIS A 282 -22.07 23.97 -11.08
C HIS A 282 -21.40 22.62 -11.42
N ARG A 283 -20.08 22.52 -11.22
CA ARG A 283 -19.37 21.25 -11.35
C ARG A 283 -19.59 20.41 -10.09
N PRO A 284 -19.92 19.11 -10.21
CA PRO A 284 -20.00 18.22 -9.04
C PRO A 284 -18.68 18.22 -8.28
N ALA A 285 -18.76 18.17 -6.95
CA ALA A 285 -17.58 17.98 -6.12
C ALA A 285 -16.88 16.67 -6.49
N VAL A 286 -15.56 16.73 -6.61
CA VAL A 286 -14.71 15.58 -6.90
C VAL A 286 -14.14 15.07 -5.59
N PHE A 287 -14.22 13.76 -5.37
CA PHE A 287 -13.76 13.13 -4.15
C PHE A 287 -12.68 12.10 -4.44
N ASN A 288 -11.64 12.11 -3.62
CA ASN A 288 -10.80 10.96 -3.36
C ASN A 288 -11.39 10.19 -2.17
N TRP A 289 -10.90 8.98 -1.91
CA TRP A 289 -11.42 8.11 -0.87
C TRP A 289 -10.30 7.53 -0.04
N LEU A 290 -10.46 7.60 1.28
CA LEU A 290 -9.61 6.90 2.23
C LEU A 290 -10.30 5.63 2.70
N TYR A 291 -9.57 4.53 2.67
CA TYR A 291 -9.97 3.24 3.20
C TYR A 291 -9.01 2.84 4.32
N VAL A 292 -9.55 2.27 5.40
CA VAL A 292 -8.75 1.52 6.36
C VAL A 292 -9.29 0.11 6.44
N LEU A 293 -8.42 -0.84 6.11
CA LEU A 293 -8.66 -2.27 6.20
C LEU A 293 -7.86 -2.84 7.38
N GLU A 294 -8.42 -3.81 8.09
CA GLU A 294 -7.78 -4.51 9.21
C GLU A 294 -7.54 -5.98 8.85
N ARG A 295 -6.35 -6.51 9.15
CA ARG A 295 -6.08 -7.95 9.05
C ARG A 295 -6.87 -8.72 10.08
N THR A 296 -7.62 -9.72 9.63
CA THR A 296 -8.30 -10.69 10.49
C THR A 296 -7.32 -11.72 11.08
N GLU A 297 -7.80 -12.55 12.00
CA GLU A 297 -7.06 -13.67 12.58
C GLU A 297 -6.74 -14.81 11.58
N ASN A 298 -7.33 -14.79 10.39
CA ASN A 298 -7.09 -15.80 9.37
C ASN A 298 -5.67 -15.69 8.81
N ILE A 299 -4.96 -16.82 8.72
CA ILE A 299 -3.60 -16.87 8.19
C ILE A 299 -3.61 -17.46 6.78
N LEU A 300 -2.96 -16.75 5.87
CA LEU A 300 -2.67 -17.21 4.52
C LEU A 300 -1.24 -17.73 4.48
N LYS A 301 -1.01 -18.93 3.93
CA LYS A 301 0.34 -19.50 3.78
C LYS A 301 0.56 -19.92 2.34
N VAL A 302 1.72 -19.60 1.79
CA VAL A 302 2.12 -20.15 0.50
C VAL A 302 2.33 -21.65 0.66
N SER A 303 1.72 -22.45 -0.21
CA SER A 303 1.96 -23.89 -0.28
C SER A 303 3.43 -24.11 -0.63
N ASP A 304 4.13 -24.97 0.10
CA ASP A 304 5.53 -25.27 -0.22
C ASP A 304 5.62 -25.78 -1.67
N CYS A 305 6.22 -24.97 -2.56
CA CYS A 305 6.63 -25.43 -3.88
C CYS A 305 7.78 -26.42 -3.67
N GLN A 306 7.47 -27.72 -3.63
CA GLN A 306 8.46 -28.77 -3.86
C GLN A 306 8.72 -28.94 -5.36
#